data_AF-A0A1M7U2E0-F1
#
_entry.id   AF-A0A1M7U2E0-F1
#
_cell.length_a   1.000
_cell.length_b   1.000
_cell.length_c   1.000
_cell.angle_alpha   90.00
_cell.angle_beta   90.00
_cell.angle_gamma   90.00
#
_symmetry.space_group_name_H-M   'P 1'
#
loop_
_entity.id
_entity.type
_entity.pdbx_description
1 polymer ?
#
loop_
_entity_poly.entity_id
_entity_poly.type
_entity_poly.pdbx_seq_one_letter_code
_entity_poly.pdbx_strand_id
1 'polypeptide(L)'
;MSAPQAEAGGAAALAALRAGGKAALARALARIEARPDAPDVTALLDAAHAAPAGHVIGLTGPPGVGKSTLVNALIGLWRARGLSVGVIAVDPSSRRSGGALLGDRTRIDSDPEDAGVFVRSMAARDRLGGLAELSYPAMTLMRAVFDRVLVETVGVGQSETEVADLADTVVLCVQPGSGDALQFMKSGVMEIPHFVLVTKADLGAPARRALADLKGALSLAPPRPDGWTPVALSCSALEGGGLDEAVDRIEARAAWLAADGGAALARLRAAHAMAWARSALRARFGTEGLAAAERLGLARAQDVGPFAAAASISGALRAALDSAGGGRKVDEP
;
A
#
# COMPACT_ATOMS: atom_id res chain seq x y z
N MET A 1 -4.27 29.55 -8.72
CA MET A 1 -4.42 28.96 -10.06
C MET A 1 -5.86 28.51 -10.22
N SER A 2 -6.47 28.69 -11.40
CA SER A 2 -7.76 28.06 -11.70
C SER A 2 -7.59 26.53 -11.82
N ALA A 3 -8.66 25.74 -11.60
CA ALA A 3 -8.62 24.28 -11.73
C ALA A 3 -8.06 23.79 -13.10
N PRO A 4 -8.42 24.41 -14.25
CA PRO A 4 -7.85 24.03 -15.55
C PRO A 4 -6.34 24.29 -15.67
N GLN A 5 -5.81 25.31 -14.99
CA GLN A 5 -4.37 25.60 -14.98
C GLN A 5 -3.59 24.61 -14.11
N ALA A 6 -4.21 24.13 -13.01
CA ALA A 6 -3.63 23.10 -12.16
C ALA A 6 -3.56 21.73 -12.86
N GLU A 7 -4.63 21.35 -13.57
CA GLU A 7 -4.66 20.12 -14.38
C GLU A 7 -3.61 20.13 -15.50
N ALA A 8 -3.51 21.23 -16.25
CA ALA A 8 -2.50 21.37 -17.30
C ALA A 8 -1.07 21.33 -16.74
N GLY A 9 -0.83 21.94 -15.57
CA GLY A 9 0.46 21.90 -14.88
C GLY A 9 0.83 20.49 -14.40
N GLY A 10 -0.12 19.75 -13.83
CA GLY A 10 0.08 18.37 -13.38
C GLY A 10 0.40 17.41 -14.51
N ALA A 11 -0.33 17.49 -15.63
CA ALA A 11 -0.08 16.66 -16.81
C ALA A 11 1.31 16.91 -17.41
N ALA A 12 1.73 18.18 -17.51
CA ALA A 12 3.07 18.53 -17.96
C ALA A 12 4.16 18.02 -17.00
N ALA A 13 3.94 18.12 -15.69
CA ALA A 13 4.86 17.59 -14.69
C ALA A 13 5.00 16.07 -14.77
N LEU A 14 3.90 15.34 -14.98
CA LEU A 14 3.93 13.89 -15.16
C LEU A 14 4.68 13.49 -16.45
N ALA A 15 4.47 14.21 -17.55
CA ALA A 15 5.21 13.99 -18.79
C ALA A 15 6.72 14.23 -18.60
N ALA A 16 7.09 15.32 -17.93
CA ALA A 16 8.48 15.61 -17.60
C ALA A 16 9.10 14.54 -16.67
N LEU A 17 8.32 14.00 -15.74
CA LEU A 17 8.76 12.92 -14.86
C LEU A 17 9.04 11.63 -15.63
N ARG A 18 8.15 11.24 -16.56
CA ARG A 18 8.35 10.08 -17.45
C ARG A 18 9.61 10.25 -18.31
N ALA A 19 9.85 11.45 -18.85
CA ALA A 19 11.04 11.75 -19.64
C ALA A 19 12.33 11.80 -18.80
N GLY A 20 12.24 12.20 -17.53
CA GLY A 20 13.40 12.39 -16.64
C GLY A 20 13.90 11.12 -15.94
N GLY A 21 13.26 9.97 -16.14
CA GLY A 21 13.69 8.66 -15.65
C GLY A 21 13.81 8.54 -14.13
N LYS A 22 14.64 7.60 -13.66
CA LYS A 22 14.79 7.27 -12.22
C LYS A 22 15.13 8.47 -11.35
N ALA A 23 15.99 9.38 -11.83
CA ALA A 23 16.42 10.54 -11.06
C ALA A 23 15.28 11.56 -10.85
N ALA A 24 14.44 11.78 -11.87
CA ALA A 24 13.26 12.62 -11.72
C ALA A 24 12.23 12.00 -10.78
N LEU A 25 11.98 10.69 -10.90
CA LEU A 25 11.11 9.96 -9.99
C LEU A 25 11.60 10.05 -8.54
N ALA A 26 12.89 9.81 -8.27
CA ALA A 26 13.45 9.87 -6.93
C ALA A 26 13.28 11.28 -6.30
N ARG A 27 13.47 12.34 -7.07
CA ARG A 27 13.24 13.72 -6.62
C ARG A 27 11.77 13.99 -6.34
N ALA A 28 10.86 13.50 -7.18
CA ALA A 28 9.43 13.64 -6.97
C ALA A 28 8.95 12.90 -5.72
N LEU A 29 9.44 11.68 -5.47
CA LEU A 29 9.15 10.93 -4.25
C LEU A 29 9.68 11.65 -3.00
N ALA A 30 10.92 12.15 -3.03
CA ALA A 30 11.47 12.95 -1.93
C ALA A 30 10.65 14.23 -1.69
N ARG A 31 10.10 14.82 -2.76
CA ARG A 31 9.24 15.99 -2.68
C ARG A 31 7.87 15.68 -2.07
N ILE A 32 7.26 14.55 -2.41
CA ILE A 32 6.04 14.04 -1.77
C ILE A 32 6.26 13.86 -0.26
N GLU A 33 7.37 13.26 0.14
CA GLU A 33 7.70 13.06 1.55
C GLU A 33 7.92 14.37 2.31
N ALA A 34 8.54 15.36 1.66
CA ALA A 34 8.86 16.63 2.29
C ALA A 34 7.66 17.58 2.38
N ARG A 35 6.84 17.67 1.32
CA ARG A 35 5.72 18.62 1.22
C ARG A 35 4.50 17.96 0.54
N PRO A 36 3.80 17.03 1.21
CA PRO A 36 2.72 16.25 0.60
C PRO A 36 1.53 17.09 0.12
N ASP A 37 1.27 18.24 0.76
CA ASP A 37 0.16 19.15 0.41
C ASP A 37 0.56 20.32 -0.49
N ALA A 38 1.80 20.35 -0.98
CA ALA A 38 2.21 21.45 -1.85
C ALA A 38 1.39 21.40 -3.16
N PRO A 39 0.91 22.55 -3.69
CA PRO A 39 0.06 22.56 -4.88
C PRO A 39 0.69 21.89 -6.12
N ASP A 40 2.02 21.94 -6.25
CA ASP A 40 2.78 21.24 -7.29
C ASP A 40 2.73 19.70 -7.11
N VAL A 41 2.76 19.23 -5.86
CA VAL A 41 2.70 17.81 -5.52
C VAL A 41 1.30 17.26 -5.71
N THR A 42 0.28 17.96 -5.23
CA THR A 42 -1.12 17.51 -5.37
C THR A 42 -1.51 17.45 -6.84
N ALA A 43 -1.18 18.48 -7.64
CA ALA A 43 -1.44 18.48 -9.08
C ALA A 43 -0.73 17.33 -9.82
N LEU A 44 0.52 17.01 -9.46
CA LEU A 44 1.24 15.86 -10.01
C LEU A 44 0.56 14.54 -9.64
N LEU A 45 0.16 14.37 -8.38
CA LEU A 45 -0.50 13.15 -7.90
C LEU A 45 -1.87 12.95 -8.53
N ASP A 46 -2.67 14.01 -8.70
CA ASP A 46 -3.96 13.96 -9.38
C ASP A 46 -3.78 13.58 -10.85
N ALA A 47 -2.79 14.16 -11.54
CA ALA A 47 -2.46 13.77 -12.90
C ALA A 47 -2.01 12.30 -13.00
N ALA A 48 -1.19 11.83 -12.06
CA ALA A 48 -0.76 10.43 -11.98
C ALA A 48 -1.95 9.49 -11.66
N HIS A 49 -2.89 9.93 -10.82
CA HIS A 49 -4.10 9.18 -10.50
C HIS A 49 -5.01 9.06 -11.73
N ALA A 50 -5.16 10.13 -12.51
CA ALA A 50 -5.99 10.18 -13.71
C ALA A 50 -5.38 9.43 -14.91
N ALA A 51 -4.05 9.26 -14.93
CA ALA A 51 -3.32 8.57 -16.00
C ALA A 51 -2.55 7.33 -15.51
N PRO A 52 -3.23 6.33 -14.90
CA PRO A 52 -2.56 5.13 -14.43
C PRO A 52 -2.05 4.30 -15.63
N ALA A 53 -0.85 3.73 -15.50
CA ALA A 53 -0.25 2.90 -16.56
C ALA A 53 -0.10 1.44 -16.11
N GLY A 54 0.35 1.21 -14.88
CA GLY A 54 0.68 -0.09 -14.37
C GLY A 54 -0.40 -0.78 -13.54
N HIS A 55 -0.10 -2.03 -13.20
CA HIS A 55 -0.83 -2.87 -12.26
C HIS A 55 -0.09 -2.93 -10.92
N VAL A 56 -0.82 -2.80 -9.81
CA VAL A 56 -0.23 -2.77 -8.45
C VAL A 56 -0.43 -4.11 -7.76
N ILE A 57 0.68 -4.70 -7.32
CA ILE A 57 0.72 -6.00 -6.64
C ILE A 57 1.22 -5.80 -5.22
N GLY A 58 0.35 -6.05 -4.25
CA GLY A 58 0.68 -6.08 -2.84
C GLY A 58 1.20 -7.46 -2.45
N LEU A 59 2.40 -7.53 -1.88
CA LEU A 59 2.99 -8.76 -1.36
C LEU A 59 3.09 -8.66 0.17
N THR A 60 2.41 -9.57 0.86
CA THR A 60 2.39 -9.63 2.31
C THR A 60 2.58 -11.06 2.81
N GLY A 61 2.83 -11.23 4.10
CA GLY A 61 3.09 -12.53 4.72
C GLY A 61 4.17 -12.41 5.79
N PRO A 62 4.34 -13.45 6.62
CA PRO A 62 5.09 -13.36 7.87
C PRO A 62 6.59 -13.10 7.63
N PRO A 63 7.34 -12.61 8.63
CA PRO A 63 8.78 -12.40 8.47
C PRO A 63 9.49 -13.73 8.18
N GLY A 64 10.47 -13.72 7.29
CA GLY A 64 11.24 -14.92 6.93
C GLY A 64 10.56 -15.86 5.93
N VAL A 65 9.32 -15.61 5.51
CA VAL A 65 8.62 -16.42 4.48
C VAL A 65 9.31 -16.38 3.10
N GLY A 66 10.22 -15.43 2.87
CA GLY A 66 10.97 -15.30 1.61
C GLY A 66 10.40 -14.27 0.64
N LYS A 67 9.67 -13.25 1.13
CA LYS A 67 9.07 -12.18 0.31
C LYS A 67 10.11 -11.45 -0.55
N SER A 68 11.20 -10.95 0.04
CA SER A 68 12.21 -10.20 -0.73
C SER A 68 12.92 -11.07 -1.78
N THR A 69 13.17 -12.36 -1.48
CA THR A 69 13.71 -13.31 -2.49
C THR A 69 12.72 -13.54 -3.62
N LEU A 70 11.43 -13.67 -3.29
CA LEU A 70 10.36 -13.76 -4.28
C LEU A 70 10.24 -12.48 -5.11
N VAL A 71 10.35 -11.29 -4.50
CA VAL A 71 10.37 -9.99 -5.21
C VAL A 71 11.46 -9.98 -6.26
N ASN A 72 12.70 -10.37 -5.93
CA ASN A 72 13.80 -10.44 -6.90
C ASN A 72 13.47 -11.36 -8.08
N ALA A 73 12.91 -12.53 -7.79
CA ALA A 73 12.54 -13.48 -8.82
C ALA A 73 11.42 -12.94 -9.74
N LEU A 74 10.41 -12.28 -9.16
CA LEU A 74 9.32 -11.65 -9.92
C LEU A 74 9.81 -10.49 -10.79
N ILE A 75 10.71 -9.64 -10.27
CA ILE A 75 11.36 -8.59 -11.05
C ILE A 75 12.04 -9.21 -12.28
N GLY A 76 12.89 -10.22 -12.07
CA GLY A 76 13.59 -10.89 -13.17
C GLY A 76 12.65 -11.43 -14.26
N LEU A 77 11.55 -12.08 -13.86
CA LEU A 77 10.56 -12.62 -14.79
C LEU A 77 9.82 -11.53 -15.57
N TRP A 78 9.41 -10.44 -14.93
CA TRP A 78 8.76 -9.32 -15.63
C TRP A 78 9.73 -8.56 -16.54
N ARG A 79 10.99 -8.37 -16.11
CA ARG A 79 12.03 -7.77 -16.96
C ARG A 79 12.32 -8.64 -18.18
N ALA A 80 12.38 -9.97 -18.03
CA ALA A 80 12.51 -10.90 -19.15
C ALA A 80 11.32 -10.82 -20.13
N ARG A 81 10.14 -10.41 -19.66
CA ARG A 81 8.95 -10.13 -20.48
C ARG A 81 8.92 -8.70 -21.03
N GLY A 82 9.98 -7.91 -20.84
CA GLY A 82 10.10 -6.53 -21.31
C GLY A 82 9.33 -5.49 -20.49
N LEU A 83 8.71 -5.89 -19.37
CA LEU A 83 7.89 -5.02 -18.53
C LEU A 83 8.74 -4.28 -17.51
N SER A 84 8.48 -2.99 -17.30
CA SER A 84 9.13 -2.18 -16.27
C SER A 84 8.51 -2.41 -14.89
N VAL A 85 9.34 -2.38 -13.84
CA VAL A 85 8.96 -2.76 -12.47
C VAL A 85 9.39 -1.69 -11.46
N GLY A 86 8.41 -1.10 -10.78
CA GLY A 86 8.63 -0.32 -9.58
C GLY A 86 8.43 -1.17 -8.32
N VAL A 87 9.24 -0.97 -7.28
CA VAL A 87 9.09 -1.65 -5.99
C VAL A 87 9.06 -0.64 -4.85
N ILE A 88 8.05 -0.73 -4.01
CA ILE A 88 7.95 -0.04 -2.72
C ILE A 88 8.12 -1.10 -1.64
N ALA A 89 9.29 -1.10 -0.98
CA ALA A 89 9.56 -1.94 0.18
C ALA A 89 9.19 -1.15 1.43
N VAL A 90 8.19 -1.60 2.18
CA VAL A 90 7.79 -0.95 3.43
C VAL A 90 8.46 -1.66 4.60
N ASP A 91 9.26 -0.89 5.33
CA ASP A 91 10.10 -1.35 6.43
C ASP A 91 9.53 -0.89 7.79
N PRO A 92 9.86 -1.60 8.90
CA PRO A 92 9.58 -1.07 10.23
C PRO A 92 10.20 0.33 10.40
N SER A 93 9.55 1.17 11.19
CA SER A 93 10.07 2.50 11.51
C SER A 93 11.17 2.43 12.56
N SER A 94 12.27 3.16 12.33
CA SER A 94 13.29 3.40 13.34
C SER A 94 12.74 4.29 14.46
N ARG A 95 12.79 3.81 15.71
CA ARG A 95 12.41 4.60 16.89
C ARG A 95 13.26 5.85 17.10
N ARG A 96 14.44 5.93 16.47
CA ARG A 96 15.40 7.03 16.67
C ARG A 96 15.31 8.10 15.58
N SER A 97 15.11 7.67 14.33
CA SER A 97 15.13 8.57 13.17
C SER A 97 13.77 8.74 12.50
N GLY A 98 12.77 7.92 12.82
CA GLY A 98 11.46 7.89 12.16
C GLY A 98 11.49 7.37 10.71
N GLY A 99 12.68 7.10 10.15
CA GLY A 99 12.88 6.53 8.82
C GLY A 99 12.83 5.01 8.78
N ALA A 100 13.02 4.43 7.59
CA ALA A 100 13.05 2.98 7.39
C ALA A 100 14.19 2.36 8.20
N LEU A 101 13.89 1.35 9.02
CA LEU A 101 14.84 0.77 9.98
C LEU A 101 15.93 -0.07 9.29
N LEU A 102 15.54 -0.85 8.28
CA LEU A 102 16.41 -1.85 7.66
C LEU A 102 16.90 -1.43 6.27
N GLY A 103 16.16 -0.55 5.60
CA GLY A 103 16.49 -0.14 4.23
C GLY A 103 16.48 -1.34 3.31
N ASP A 104 15.40 -2.13 3.34
CA ASP A 104 15.31 -3.44 2.68
C ASP A 104 15.51 -3.38 1.15
N ARG A 105 15.63 -2.18 0.56
CA ARG A 105 16.22 -1.97 -0.78
C ARG A 105 17.56 -2.70 -0.97
N THR A 106 18.36 -2.92 0.07
CA THR A 106 19.64 -3.64 -0.04
C THR A 106 19.47 -5.14 -0.22
N ARG A 107 18.28 -5.69 0.07
CA ARG A 107 17.95 -7.10 -0.15
C ARG A 107 17.37 -7.35 -1.54
N ILE A 108 16.92 -6.28 -2.21
CA ILE A 108 16.42 -6.34 -3.57
C ILE A 108 17.62 -6.19 -4.50
N ASP A 109 17.99 -7.29 -5.14
CA ASP A 109 19.10 -7.33 -6.09
C ASP A 109 18.61 -6.74 -7.41
N SER A 110 18.97 -5.48 -7.65
CA SER A 110 18.60 -4.76 -8.86
C SER A 110 19.82 -4.07 -9.43
N ASP A 111 20.01 -4.19 -10.74
CA ASP A 111 21.01 -3.44 -11.48
C ASP A 111 20.66 -1.94 -11.41
N PRO A 112 21.50 -1.09 -10.80
CA PRO A 112 21.27 0.35 -10.76
C PRO A 112 21.08 0.96 -12.17
N GLU A 113 21.72 0.38 -13.18
CA GLU A 113 21.69 0.83 -14.57
C GLU A 113 20.45 0.34 -15.35
N ASP A 114 19.71 -0.67 -14.87
CA ASP A 114 18.48 -1.12 -15.53
C ASP A 114 17.39 -0.04 -15.38
N ALA A 115 17.25 0.83 -16.38
CA ALA A 115 16.25 1.89 -16.42
C ALA A 115 14.80 1.42 -16.18
N GLY A 116 14.50 0.14 -16.41
CA GLY A 116 13.19 -0.45 -16.20
C GLY A 116 12.93 -0.97 -14.78
N VAL A 117 13.87 -0.85 -13.83
CA VAL A 117 13.66 -1.22 -12.42
C VAL A 117 13.91 -0.04 -11.49
N PHE A 118 13.00 0.22 -10.57
CA PHE A 118 13.19 1.23 -9.53
C PHE A 118 12.71 0.75 -8.16
N VAL A 119 13.57 0.85 -7.14
CA VAL A 119 13.28 0.39 -5.78
C VAL A 119 13.30 1.57 -4.81
N ARG A 120 12.24 1.72 -4.01
CA ARG A 120 12.12 2.69 -2.93
C ARG A 120 11.80 1.97 -1.62
N SER A 121 12.62 2.18 -0.59
CA SER A 121 12.25 1.82 0.78
C SER A 121 11.47 2.96 1.43
N MET A 122 10.41 2.61 2.16
CA MET A 122 9.57 3.52 2.92
C MET A 122 9.40 3.01 4.35
N ALA A 123 9.28 3.92 5.31
CA ALA A 123 8.99 3.54 6.69
C ALA A 123 7.49 3.36 6.88
N ALA A 124 7.06 2.36 7.65
CA ALA A 124 5.65 2.15 7.99
C ALA A 124 5.03 3.31 8.81
N ARG A 125 5.87 4.15 9.46
CA ARG A 125 5.55 5.25 10.41
C ARG A 125 4.56 4.85 11.53
N ASP A 126 4.23 5.78 12.43
CA ASP A 126 3.44 5.49 13.64
C ASP A 126 1.98 5.12 13.30
N ARG A 127 1.31 4.36 14.17
CA ARG A 127 -0.04 3.78 13.93
C ARG A 127 -1.16 4.79 13.60
N LEU A 128 -0.94 6.09 13.79
CA LEU A 128 -1.90 7.14 13.41
C LEU A 128 -1.74 7.42 11.91
N GLY A 129 -2.33 6.57 11.06
CA GLY A 129 -2.32 6.73 9.60
C GLY A 129 -2.00 5.46 8.80
N GLY A 130 -1.47 4.43 9.46
CA GLY A 130 -1.13 3.12 8.87
C GLY A 130 -0.01 3.19 7.82
N LEU A 131 0.22 2.08 7.13
CA LEU A 131 1.11 1.94 5.96
C LEU A 131 0.86 3.02 4.88
N ALA A 132 -0.33 3.62 4.89
CA ALA A 132 -0.95 4.29 3.75
C ALA A 132 -0.54 5.76 3.53
N GLU A 133 -0.10 6.51 4.55
CA GLU A 133 -0.01 7.99 4.43
C GLU A 133 0.88 8.42 3.25
N LEU A 134 2.10 7.89 3.18
CA LEU A 134 3.05 8.19 2.10
C LEU A 134 3.14 7.07 1.05
N SER A 135 2.86 5.83 1.41
CA SER A 135 2.94 4.70 0.47
C SER A 135 1.89 4.79 -0.64
N TYR A 136 0.68 5.31 -0.35
CA TYR A 136 -0.35 5.48 -1.39
C TYR A 136 -0.01 6.56 -2.43
N PRO A 137 0.42 7.78 -2.04
CA PRO A 137 0.95 8.76 -2.99
C PRO A 137 2.14 8.25 -3.81
N ALA A 138 3.11 7.60 -3.16
CA ALA A 138 4.27 7.03 -3.85
C ALA A 138 3.87 5.94 -4.85
N MET A 139 3.00 5.02 -4.44
CA MET A 139 2.43 3.98 -5.31
C MET A 139 1.70 4.60 -6.49
N THR A 140 0.85 5.61 -6.24
CA THR A 140 0.07 6.28 -7.29
C THR A 140 0.99 6.87 -8.36
N LEU A 141 2.08 7.53 -7.93
CA LEU A 141 3.08 8.07 -8.83
C LEU A 141 3.81 6.96 -9.60
N MET A 142 4.28 5.91 -8.92
CA MET A 142 4.99 4.80 -9.55
C MET A 142 4.10 4.03 -10.54
N ARG A 143 2.81 3.86 -10.23
CA ARG A 143 1.81 3.24 -11.12
C ARG A 143 1.60 4.02 -12.40
N ALA A 144 1.85 5.33 -12.41
CA ALA A 144 1.78 6.14 -13.62
C ALA A 144 3.04 6.01 -14.50
N VAL A 145 4.09 5.32 -14.04
CA VAL A 145 5.42 5.29 -14.68
C VAL A 145 5.87 3.87 -15.04
N PHE A 146 5.53 2.88 -14.23
CA PHE A 146 5.92 1.48 -14.44
C PHE A 146 4.75 0.61 -14.86
N ASP A 147 5.03 -0.48 -15.56
CA ASP A 147 4.04 -1.48 -15.95
C ASP A 147 3.57 -2.29 -14.74
N ARG A 148 4.48 -2.64 -13.83
CA ARG A 148 4.18 -3.37 -12.60
C ARG A 148 4.72 -2.60 -11.40
N VAL A 149 3.91 -2.47 -10.35
CA VAL A 149 4.33 -1.89 -9.07
C VAL A 149 4.15 -2.90 -7.97
N LEU A 150 5.25 -3.41 -7.43
CA LEU A 150 5.25 -4.24 -6.23
C LEU A 150 5.22 -3.37 -4.98
N VAL A 151 4.37 -3.73 -4.02
CA VAL A 151 4.40 -3.17 -2.67
C VAL A 151 4.60 -4.30 -1.68
N GLU A 152 5.81 -4.43 -1.13
CA GLU A 152 6.14 -5.41 -0.09
C GLU A 152 5.91 -4.81 1.29
N THR A 153 5.14 -5.49 2.14
CA THR A 153 4.96 -5.08 3.55
C THR A 153 5.94 -5.83 4.47
N VAL A 154 6.14 -5.30 5.67
CA VAL A 154 6.99 -5.94 6.70
C VAL A 154 6.47 -7.34 7.07
N GLY A 155 5.15 -7.54 7.08
CA GLY A 155 4.53 -8.80 7.51
C GLY A 155 4.40 -8.98 9.02
N VAL A 156 4.25 -7.88 9.76
CA VAL A 156 3.89 -7.91 11.19
C VAL A 156 2.73 -6.98 11.47
N GLY A 157 1.74 -7.45 12.22
CA GLY A 157 0.68 -6.63 12.81
C GLY A 157 -0.63 -6.60 12.02
N GLN A 158 -1.09 -5.40 11.65
CA GLN A 158 -2.27 -5.16 10.81
C GLN A 158 -1.87 -4.79 9.38
N SER A 159 -0.58 -4.77 9.07
CA SER A 159 -0.03 -4.40 7.76
C SER A 159 -0.50 -5.36 6.65
N GLU A 160 -0.88 -6.58 7.02
CA GLU A 160 -1.43 -7.62 6.16
C GLU A 160 -2.79 -7.26 5.58
N THR A 161 -3.58 -6.45 6.30
CA THR A 161 -4.90 -6.01 5.84
C THR A 161 -4.80 -4.67 5.12
N GLU A 162 -3.91 -3.78 5.55
CA GLU A 162 -3.71 -2.45 4.97
C GLU A 162 -3.20 -2.49 3.52
N VAL A 163 -2.49 -3.54 3.11
CA VAL A 163 -2.05 -3.70 1.71
C VAL A 163 -3.23 -3.84 0.74
N ALA A 164 -4.40 -4.29 1.22
CA ALA A 164 -5.60 -4.44 0.41
C ALA A 164 -6.11 -3.10 -0.12
N ASP A 165 -5.97 -2.03 0.66
CA ASP A 165 -6.42 -0.67 0.30
C ASP A 165 -5.43 0.03 -0.65
N LEU A 166 -4.33 -0.61 -1.00
CA LEU A 166 -3.27 -0.05 -1.85
C LEU A 166 -3.16 -0.78 -3.19
N ALA A 167 -3.36 -2.10 -3.20
CA ALA A 167 -3.01 -2.94 -4.34
C ALA A 167 -4.22 -3.39 -5.16
N ASP A 168 -4.05 -3.46 -6.49
CA ASP A 168 -5.05 -4.03 -7.39
C ASP A 168 -5.12 -5.57 -7.24
N THR A 169 -4.00 -6.19 -6.85
CA THR A 169 -3.89 -7.62 -6.57
C THR A 169 -3.06 -7.83 -5.32
N VAL A 170 -3.53 -8.71 -4.44
CA VAL A 170 -2.86 -9.03 -3.16
C VAL A 170 -2.44 -10.49 -3.18
N VAL A 171 -1.16 -10.70 -2.91
CA VAL A 171 -0.52 -12.01 -2.78
C VAL A 171 -0.10 -12.19 -1.32
N LEU A 172 -0.68 -13.19 -0.66
CA LEU A 172 -0.29 -13.61 0.68
C LEU A 172 0.73 -14.75 0.57
N CYS A 173 1.96 -14.49 0.99
CA CYS A 173 3.01 -15.51 1.12
C CYS A 173 2.81 -16.32 2.39
N VAL A 174 2.88 -17.64 2.28
CA VAL A 174 2.77 -18.58 3.41
C VAL A 174 3.99 -19.48 3.45
N GLN A 175 4.58 -19.63 4.64
CA GLN A 175 5.71 -20.53 4.83
C GLN A 175 5.22 -21.97 5.04
N PRO A 176 5.83 -22.97 4.37
CA PRO A 176 5.56 -24.37 4.67
C PRO A 176 5.85 -24.72 6.13
N GLY A 177 4.91 -25.42 6.78
CA GLY A 177 5.12 -26.01 8.10
C GLY A 177 5.22 -25.03 9.29
N SER A 178 4.92 -23.75 9.10
CA SER A 178 4.94 -22.75 10.18
C SER A 178 3.68 -22.75 11.07
N GLY A 179 2.58 -23.34 10.60
CA GLY A 179 1.27 -23.23 11.24
C GLY A 179 0.54 -21.92 10.93
N ASP A 180 1.15 -21.03 10.14
CA ASP A 180 0.60 -19.70 9.82
C ASP A 180 -0.76 -19.79 9.11
N ALA A 181 -0.98 -20.81 8.28
CA ALA A 181 -2.24 -20.99 7.56
C ALA A 181 -3.46 -21.04 8.51
N LEU A 182 -3.35 -21.76 9.64
CA LEU A 182 -4.40 -21.82 10.66
C LEU A 182 -4.57 -20.47 11.37
N GLN A 183 -3.49 -19.75 11.60
CA GLN A 183 -3.53 -18.44 12.25
C GLN A 183 -4.15 -17.38 11.35
N PHE A 184 -3.83 -17.37 10.05
CA PHE A 184 -4.40 -16.44 9.07
C PHE A 184 -5.90 -16.63 8.87
N MET A 185 -6.38 -17.86 8.93
CA MET A 185 -7.82 -18.12 8.93
C MET A 185 -8.51 -17.53 10.17
N LYS A 186 -7.89 -17.63 11.35
CA LYS A 186 -8.46 -17.10 12.59
C LYS A 186 -8.41 -15.58 12.68
N SER A 187 -7.48 -14.93 11.98
CA SER A 187 -7.28 -13.48 12.04
C SER A 187 -8.03 -12.70 10.94
N GLY A 188 -8.84 -13.36 10.11
CA GLY A 188 -9.53 -12.72 8.96
C GLY A 188 -8.60 -12.36 7.79
N VAL A 189 -7.30 -12.68 7.88
CA VAL A 189 -6.31 -12.34 6.84
C VAL A 189 -6.61 -13.07 5.53
N MET A 190 -7.23 -14.25 5.59
CA MET A 190 -7.60 -15.04 4.41
C MET A 190 -8.74 -14.44 3.57
N GLU A 191 -9.42 -13.40 4.03
CA GLU A 191 -10.46 -12.69 3.26
C GLU A 191 -9.86 -11.74 2.22
N ILE A 192 -8.63 -11.28 2.46
CA ILE A 192 -7.94 -10.25 1.67
C ILE A 192 -7.27 -10.77 0.39
N PRO A 193 -6.51 -11.89 0.37
CA PRO A 193 -5.69 -12.24 -0.78
C PRO A 193 -6.52 -12.64 -1.99
N HIS A 194 -6.01 -12.27 -3.15
CA HIS A 194 -6.43 -12.80 -4.44
C HIS A 194 -5.65 -14.09 -4.77
N PHE A 195 -4.43 -14.18 -4.24
CA PHE A 195 -3.55 -15.34 -4.35
C PHE A 195 -2.93 -15.66 -3.01
N VAL A 196 -2.86 -16.94 -2.68
CA VAL A 196 -2.08 -17.44 -1.56
C VAL A 196 -0.93 -18.26 -2.13
N LEU A 197 0.30 -17.84 -1.85
CA LEU A 197 1.49 -18.41 -2.44
C LEU A 197 2.32 -19.10 -1.35
N VAL A 198 2.31 -20.42 -1.35
CA VAL A 198 3.20 -21.21 -0.51
C VAL A 198 4.62 -21.08 -1.04
N THR A 199 5.46 -20.35 -0.33
CA THR A 199 6.86 -20.15 -0.72
C THR A 199 7.69 -21.38 -0.37
N LYS A 200 8.97 -21.39 -0.77
CA LYS A 200 9.93 -22.46 -0.44
C LYS A 200 9.42 -23.86 -0.82
N ALA A 201 8.83 -23.98 -2.02
CA ALA A 201 8.27 -25.26 -2.51
C ALA A 201 9.33 -26.38 -2.62
N ASP A 202 10.61 -26.01 -2.69
CA ASP A 202 11.79 -26.88 -2.61
C ASP A 202 11.83 -27.73 -1.33
N LEU A 203 11.13 -27.34 -0.26
CA LEU A 203 10.99 -28.16 0.95
C LEU A 203 10.18 -29.45 0.72
N GLY A 204 9.48 -29.58 -0.41
CA GLY A 204 8.82 -30.81 -0.81
C GLY A 204 7.52 -31.10 -0.04
N ALA A 205 7.50 -32.17 0.76
CA ALA A 205 6.28 -32.64 1.41
C ALA A 205 5.59 -31.60 2.35
N PRO A 206 6.32 -30.80 3.17
CA PRO A 206 5.74 -29.72 3.94
C PRO A 206 5.03 -28.66 3.08
N ALA A 207 5.62 -28.29 1.94
CA ALA A 207 5.02 -27.31 1.03
C ALA A 207 3.75 -27.85 0.37
N ARG A 208 3.76 -29.11 -0.07
CA ARG A 208 2.58 -29.78 -0.62
C ARG A 208 1.43 -29.88 0.39
N ARG A 209 1.73 -30.18 1.65
CA ARG A 209 0.72 -30.20 2.73
C ARG A 209 0.13 -28.81 2.96
N ALA A 210 0.97 -27.79 3.11
CA ALA A 210 0.50 -26.41 3.28
C ALA A 210 -0.38 -25.95 2.12
N LEU A 211 -0.01 -26.29 0.88
CA LEU A 211 -0.81 -25.98 -0.31
C LEU A 211 -2.18 -26.69 -0.27
N ALA A 212 -2.22 -27.97 0.11
CA ALA A 212 -3.47 -28.72 0.23
C ALA A 212 -4.39 -28.15 1.30
N ASP A 213 -3.83 -27.81 2.47
CA ASP A 213 -4.58 -27.20 3.58
C ASP A 213 -5.19 -25.85 3.16
N LEU A 214 -4.41 -25.01 2.46
CA LEU A 214 -4.87 -23.71 1.96
C LEU A 214 -5.94 -23.85 0.86
N LYS A 215 -5.80 -24.83 -0.04
CA LYS A 215 -6.85 -25.10 -1.05
C LYS A 215 -8.15 -25.54 -0.37
N GLY A 216 -8.08 -26.38 0.66
CA GLY A 216 -9.25 -26.79 1.44
C GLY A 216 -9.87 -25.64 2.24
N ALA A 217 -9.05 -24.73 2.77
CA ALA A 217 -9.54 -23.53 3.43
C ALA A 217 -10.27 -22.58 2.47
N LEU A 218 -9.66 -22.31 1.30
CA LEU A 218 -10.23 -21.41 0.30
C LEU A 218 -11.52 -21.94 -0.33
N SER A 219 -11.70 -23.26 -0.44
CA SER A 219 -12.94 -23.84 -0.98
C SER A 219 -14.14 -23.68 -0.03
N LEU A 220 -13.88 -23.43 1.26
CA LEU A 220 -14.90 -23.16 2.28
C LEU A 220 -15.12 -21.66 2.51
N ALA A 221 -14.25 -20.81 1.96
CA ALA A 221 -14.36 -19.36 2.13
C ALA A 221 -15.57 -18.81 1.36
N PRO A 222 -16.25 -17.78 1.88
CA PRO A 222 -17.31 -17.10 1.14
C PRO A 222 -16.74 -16.47 -0.14
N PRO A 223 -17.56 -16.34 -1.20
CA PRO A 223 -17.15 -15.63 -2.41
C PRO A 223 -16.70 -14.21 -2.08
N ARG A 224 -15.65 -13.74 -2.76
CA ARG A 224 -15.18 -12.37 -2.58
C ARG A 224 -16.20 -11.36 -3.13
N PRO A 225 -16.31 -10.15 -2.54
CA PRO A 225 -17.21 -9.11 -3.03
C PRO A 225 -16.96 -8.67 -4.48
N ASP A 226 -15.71 -8.81 -4.94
CA ASP A 226 -15.31 -8.50 -6.31
C ASP A 226 -15.57 -9.65 -7.29
N GLY A 227 -16.09 -10.79 -6.83
CA GLY A 227 -16.36 -11.97 -7.65
C GLY A 227 -15.12 -12.77 -8.06
N TRP A 228 -13.91 -12.37 -7.64
CA TRP A 228 -12.70 -13.14 -7.91
C TRP A 228 -12.63 -14.37 -7.01
N THR A 229 -12.31 -15.54 -7.58
CA THR A 229 -12.04 -16.74 -6.78
C THR A 229 -10.57 -16.78 -6.38
N PRO A 230 -10.24 -16.74 -5.07
CA PRO A 230 -8.86 -16.85 -4.62
C PRO A 230 -8.19 -18.14 -5.08
N VAL A 231 -6.90 -18.08 -5.40
CA VAL A 231 -6.14 -19.23 -5.88
C VAL A 231 -4.94 -19.49 -4.97
N ALA A 232 -4.79 -20.74 -4.53
CA ALA A 232 -3.60 -21.18 -3.81
C ALA A 232 -2.61 -21.86 -4.77
N LEU A 233 -1.36 -21.39 -4.75
CA LEU A 233 -0.23 -21.83 -5.56
C LEU A 233 0.99 -22.11 -4.67
N SER A 234 2.04 -22.71 -5.23
CA SER A 234 3.32 -22.87 -4.54
C SER A 234 4.48 -22.55 -5.48
N CYS A 235 5.54 -21.93 -4.95
CA CYS A 235 6.75 -21.65 -5.72
C CYS A 235 8.02 -21.80 -4.89
N SER A 236 9.13 -22.04 -5.56
CA SER A 236 10.48 -21.88 -5.01
C SER A 236 11.19 -20.74 -5.74
N ALA A 237 11.49 -19.66 -5.03
CA ALA A 237 12.35 -18.61 -5.58
C ALA A 237 13.81 -19.06 -5.71
N LEU A 238 14.21 -20.11 -4.97
CA LEU A 238 15.57 -20.66 -5.01
C LEU A 238 15.78 -21.57 -6.23
N GLU A 239 14.85 -22.48 -6.49
CA GLU A 239 14.94 -23.45 -7.59
C GLU A 239 14.21 -22.97 -8.87
N GLY A 240 13.47 -21.87 -8.79
CA GLY A 240 12.69 -21.31 -9.90
C GLY A 240 11.32 -21.97 -10.14
N GLY A 241 11.07 -23.15 -9.55
CA GLY A 241 9.84 -23.91 -9.76
C GLY A 241 8.57 -23.16 -9.36
N GLY A 242 7.56 -23.16 -10.24
CA GLY A 242 6.23 -22.56 -9.99
C GLY A 242 6.17 -21.04 -10.07
N LEU A 243 7.28 -20.34 -10.36
CA LEU A 243 7.29 -18.89 -10.46
C LEU A 243 6.57 -18.38 -11.72
N ASP A 244 6.80 -18.99 -12.89
CA ASP A 244 6.11 -18.60 -14.12
C ASP A 244 4.59 -18.75 -14.00
N GLU A 245 4.13 -19.86 -13.41
CA GLU A 245 2.71 -20.05 -13.12
C GLU A 245 2.19 -18.94 -12.19
N ALA A 246 2.92 -18.61 -11.11
CA ALA A 246 2.52 -17.54 -10.20
C ALA A 246 2.40 -16.18 -10.93
N VAL A 247 3.38 -15.84 -11.78
CA VAL A 247 3.34 -14.61 -12.60
C VAL A 247 2.15 -14.65 -13.55
N ASP A 248 1.95 -15.74 -14.30
CA ASP A 248 0.87 -15.87 -15.26
C ASP A 248 -0.51 -15.73 -14.62
N ARG A 249 -0.68 -16.25 -13.39
CA ARG A 249 -1.92 -16.08 -12.62
C ARG A 249 -2.12 -14.63 -12.17
N ILE A 250 -1.07 -13.93 -11.75
CA ILE A 250 -1.12 -12.51 -11.41
C ILE A 250 -1.48 -11.68 -12.65
N GLU A 251 -0.89 -11.98 -13.80
CA GLU A 251 -1.18 -11.33 -15.07
C GLU A 251 -2.62 -11.61 -15.55
N ALA A 252 -3.11 -12.82 -15.37
CA ALA A 252 -4.50 -13.17 -15.66
C ALA A 252 -5.49 -12.36 -14.81
N ARG A 253 -5.15 -12.07 -13.55
CA ARG A 253 -5.95 -11.18 -12.69
C ARG A 253 -5.92 -9.74 -13.18
N ALA A 254 -4.75 -9.23 -13.60
CA ALA A 254 -4.63 -7.90 -14.19
C ALA A 254 -5.51 -7.78 -15.45
N ALA A 255 -5.47 -8.79 -16.33
CA ALA A 255 -6.32 -8.85 -17.52
C ALA A 255 -7.82 -8.94 -17.17
N TRP A 256 -8.19 -9.73 -16.16
CA TRP A 256 -9.57 -9.82 -15.67
C TRP A 256 -10.06 -8.47 -15.14
N LEU A 257 -9.23 -7.72 -14.42
CA LEU A 257 -9.59 -6.39 -13.90
C LEU A 257 -9.71 -5.34 -15.01
N ALA A 258 -8.92 -5.49 -16.07
CA ALA A 258 -8.96 -4.66 -17.27
C ALA A 258 -10.11 -5.06 -18.23
N ALA A 259 -10.80 -6.18 -17.97
CA ALA A 259 -12.00 -6.54 -18.71
C ALA A 259 -13.09 -5.45 -18.58
N ASP A 260 -14.07 -5.49 -19.47
CA ASP A 260 -15.15 -4.49 -19.55
C ASP A 260 -14.65 -3.04 -19.64
N GLY A 261 -13.51 -2.83 -20.33
CA GLY A 261 -12.89 -1.52 -20.48
C GLY A 261 -12.28 -0.96 -19.18
N GLY A 262 -12.02 -1.81 -18.18
CA GLY A 262 -11.38 -1.43 -16.93
C GLY A 262 -12.32 -0.81 -15.88
N ALA A 263 -13.64 -0.90 -16.07
CA ALA A 263 -14.61 -0.33 -15.12
C ALA A 263 -14.48 -0.94 -13.70
N ALA A 264 -14.20 -2.25 -13.62
CA ALA A 264 -13.96 -2.93 -12.34
C ALA A 264 -12.71 -2.36 -11.64
N LEU A 265 -11.60 -2.23 -12.37
CA LEU A 265 -10.35 -1.66 -11.86
C LEU A 265 -10.51 -0.19 -11.43
N ALA A 266 -11.24 0.61 -12.22
CA ALA A 266 -11.50 2.01 -11.89
C ALA A 266 -12.30 2.14 -10.58
N ARG A 267 -13.35 1.33 -10.40
CA ARG A 267 -14.15 1.31 -9.15
C ARG A 267 -13.29 0.91 -7.94
N LEU A 268 -12.46 -0.13 -8.10
CA LEU A 268 -11.54 -0.59 -7.05
C LEU A 268 -10.60 0.54 -6.63
N ARG A 269 -9.92 1.17 -7.60
CA ARG A 269 -8.96 2.26 -7.34
C ARG A 269 -9.60 3.51 -6.75
N ALA A 270 -10.85 3.83 -7.14
CA ALA A 270 -11.61 4.93 -6.54
C ALA A 270 -11.95 4.64 -5.06
N ALA A 271 -12.31 3.40 -4.73
CA ALA A 271 -12.52 2.98 -3.34
C ALA A 271 -11.24 3.12 -2.52
N HIS A 272 -10.09 2.67 -3.05
CA HIS A 272 -8.78 2.81 -2.41
C HIS A 272 -8.40 4.29 -2.20
N ALA A 273 -8.58 5.14 -3.21
CA ALA A 273 -8.30 6.57 -3.09
C ALA A 273 -9.12 7.23 -1.97
N MET A 274 -10.39 6.89 -1.89
CA MET A 274 -11.28 7.42 -0.86
C MET A 274 -10.96 6.84 0.54
N ALA A 275 -10.59 5.56 0.62
CA ALA A 275 -10.13 4.95 1.87
C ALA A 275 -8.87 5.66 2.39
N TRP A 276 -7.87 5.88 1.52
CA TRP A 276 -6.68 6.65 1.82
C TRP A 276 -7.02 8.08 2.27
N ALA A 277 -7.82 8.82 1.51
CA ALA A 277 -8.16 10.20 1.84
C ALA A 277 -8.82 10.32 3.23
N ARG A 278 -9.76 9.42 3.56
CA ARG A 278 -10.36 9.36 4.89
C ARG A 278 -9.34 9.03 5.99
N SER A 279 -8.44 8.08 5.74
CA SER A 279 -7.38 7.73 6.69
C SER A 279 -6.43 8.90 6.94
N ALA A 280 -5.96 9.55 5.87
CA ALA A 280 -5.07 10.69 5.92
C ALA A 280 -5.68 11.87 6.69
N LEU A 281 -6.97 12.19 6.44
CA LEU A 281 -7.68 13.23 7.19
C LEU A 281 -7.80 12.89 8.68
N ARG A 282 -8.14 11.64 9.04
CA ARG A 282 -8.22 11.21 10.44
C ARG A 282 -6.87 11.33 11.14
N ALA A 283 -5.79 10.89 10.50
CA ALA A 283 -4.43 10.98 11.05
C ALA A 283 -4.00 12.44 11.26
N ARG A 284 -4.22 13.29 10.26
CA ARG A 284 -3.87 14.72 10.31
C ARG A 284 -4.63 15.44 11.41
N PHE A 285 -5.96 15.38 11.39
CA PHE A 285 -6.78 16.11 12.34
C PHE A 285 -6.75 15.50 13.75
N GLY A 286 -6.43 14.20 13.87
CA GLY A 286 -6.09 13.59 15.17
C GLY A 286 -4.83 14.21 15.78
N THR A 287 -3.76 14.32 14.98
CA THR A 287 -2.48 14.94 15.41
C THR A 287 -2.65 16.42 15.72
N GLU A 288 -3.31 17.18 14.83
CA GLU A 288 -3.55 18.61 15.03
C GLU A 288 -4.46 18.87 16.24
N GLY A 289 -5.48 18.04 16.44
CA GLY A 289 -6.38 18.13 17.60
C GLY A 289 -5.63 17.90 18.91
N LEU A 290 -4.70 16.93 18.95
CA LEU A 290 -3.85 16.70 20.12
C LEU A 290 -2.93 17.89 20.39
N ALA A 291 -2.25 18.41 19.37
CA ALA A 291 -1.39 19.59 19.49
C ALA A 291 -2.18 20.84 19.93
N ALA A 292 -3.41 21.00 19.45
CA ALA A 292 -4.30 22.07 19.91
C ALA A 292 -4.68 21.90 21.38
N ALA A 293 -5.04 20.69 21.81
CA ALA A 293 -5.35 20.40 23.20
C ALA A 293 -4.16 20.68 24.14
N GLU A 294 -2.93 20.38 23.72
CA GLU A 294 -1.71 20.71 24.45
C GLU A 294 -1.49 22.22 24.58
N ARG A 295 -1.60 22.97 23.47
CA ARG A 295 -1.47 24.44 23.47
C ARG A 295 -2.52 25.13 24.35
N LEU A 296 -3.72 24.58 24.40
CA LEU A 296 -4.82 25.08 25.23
C LEU A 296 -4.71 24.64 26.70
N GLY A 297 -3.68 23.87 27.07
CA GLY A 297 -3.48 23.37 28.43
C GLY A 297 -4.47 22.28 28.86
N LEU A 298 -5.30 21.79 27.94
CA LEU A 298 -6.34 20.79 28.20
C LEU A 298 -5.75 19.40 28.47
N ALA A 299 -4.52 19.14 28.00
CA ALA A 299 -3.79 17.89 28.21
C ALA A 299 -3.19 17.74 29.64
N ARG A 300 -3.22 18.78 30.47
CA ARG A 300 -2.72 18.74 31.87
C ARG A 300 -3.83 18.45 32.86
N ALA A 301 -4.44 17.28 32.74
CA ALA A 301 -5.34 16.73 33.73
C ALA A 301 -4.54 15.90 34.74
N GLN A 302 -3.87 16.54 35.70
CA GLN A 302 -3.15 15.82 36.76
C GLN A 302 -4.08 15.29 37.88
N ASP A 303 -5.33 15.80 37.94
CA ASP A 303 -6.26 15.55 39.05
C ASP A 303 -7.57 14.82 38.66
N VAL A 304 -7.74 14.40 37.40
CA VAL A 304 -8.92 13.64 36.95
C VAL A 304 -8.55 12.31 36.32
N GLY A 305 -9.43 11.31 36.47
CA GLY A 305 -9.24 9.99 35.85
C GLY A 305 -9.18 10.07 34.31
N PRO A 306 -8.52 9.09 33.64
CA PRO A 306 -8.21 9.15 32.21
C PRO A 306 -9.45 9.30 31.30
N PHE A 307 -10.58 8.71 31.68
CA PHE A 307 -11.82 8.82 30.93
C PHE A 307 -12.48 10.21 31.03
N ALA A 308 -12.41 10.83 32.21
CA ALA A 308 -12.92 12.18 32.42
C ALA A 308 -12.04 13.22 31.71
N ALA A 309 -10.72 13.02 31.72
CA ALA A 309 -9.78 13.83 30.95
C ALA A 309 -10.11 13.77 29.44
N ALA A 310 -10.27 12.56 28.89
CA ALA A 310 -10.60 12.38 27.47
C ALA A 310 -11.94 13.03 27.08
N ALA A 311 -12.98 12.88 27.91
CA ALA A 311 -14.29 13.49 27.67
C ALA A 311 -14.23 15.03 27.72
N SER A 312 -13.50 15.60 28.69
CA SER A 312 -13.30 17.04 28.82
C SER A 312 -12.56 17.63 27.62
N ILE A 313 -11.43 17.03 27.24
CA ILE A 313 -10.64 17.45 26.07
C ILE A 313 -11.50 17.38 24.80
N SER A 314 -12.25 16.29 24.61
CA SER A 314 -13.12 16.12 23.44
C SER A 314 -14.23 17.19 23.38
N GLY A 315 -14.85 17.50 24.52
CA GLY A 315 -15.89 18.54 24.61
C GLY A 315 -15.34 19.93 24.29
N ALA A 316 -14.17 20.27 24.82
CA ALA A 316 -13.50 21.55 24.56
C ALA A 316 -13.09 21.70 23.09
N LEU A 317 -12.52 20.65 22.48
CA LEU A 317 -12.17 20.65 21.05
C LEU A 317 -13.42 20.80 20.16
N ARG A 318 -14.53 20.14 20.50
CA ARG A 318 -15.80 20.29 19.76
C ARG A 318 -16.32 21.73 19.81
N ALA A 319 -16.35 22.35 20.99
CA ALA A 319 -16.79 23.74 21.14
C ALA A 319 -15.93 24.72 20.33
N ALA A 320 -14.61 24.47 20.26
CA ALA A 320 -13.69 25.26 19.43
C ALA A 320 -13.97 25.11 17.92
N LEU A 321 -14.32 23.91 17.46
CA LEU A 321 -14.68 23.66 16.05
C LEU A 321 -16.03 24.30 15.70
N ASP A 322 -17.03 24.19 16.56
CA ASP A 322 -18.37 24.74 16.33
C ASP A 322 -18.35 26.28 16.29
N SER A 323 -17.53 26.90 17.15
CA SER A 323 -17.34 28.37 17.16
C SER A 323 -16.59 28.89 15.91
N ALA A 324 -15.72 28.08 15.30
CA ALA A 324 -15.07 28.42 14.02
C ALA A 324 -15.98 28.23 12.80
N GLY A 325 -17.01 27.38 12.89
CA GLY A 325 -17.98 27.11 11.81
C GLY A 325 -19.20 28.04 11.74
N GLY A 326 -19.49 28.80 12.81
CA GLY A 326 -20.71 29.61 12.98
C GLY A 326 -20.80 30.94 12.20
N GLY A 327 -20.24 31.01 10.99
CA GLY A 327 -20.14 32.24 10.18
C GLY A 327 -20.97 32.27 8.88
N ARG A 328 -21.93 31.37 8.68
CA ARG A 328 -22.95 31.51 7.62
C ARG A 328 -24.31 31.09 8.16
N LYS A 329 -25.11 32.10 8.55
CA LYS A 329 -26.56 31.96 8.48
C LYS A 329 -26.90 31.74 7.02
N VAL A 330 -27.36 30.54 6.68
CA VAL A 330 -28.19 30.35 5.50
C VAL A 330 -29.54 30.90 5.92
N ASP A 331 -29.82 32.14 5.53
CA ASP A 331 -31.19 32.64 5.55
C ASP A 331 -31.94 31.87 4.47
N GLU A 332 -32.94 31.10 4.89
CA GLU A 332 -34.01 30.59 4.03
C GLU A 332 -35.32 31.28 4.42
N PRO A 333 -36.24 31.43 3.45
CA PRO A 333 -37.07 32.62 3.23
C PRO A 333 -38.20 32.86 4.23
#